data_AF-A0A094XBW9-F1
#
_entry.id   AF-A0A094XBW9-F1
#
_cell.length_a   1.000
_cell.length_b   1.000
_cell.length_c   1.000
_cell.angle_alpha   90.00
_cell.angle_beta   90.00
_cell.angle_gamma   90.00
#
_symmetry.space_group_name_H-M   'P 1'
#
loop_
_entity.id
_entity.type
_entity.pdbx_description
1 polymer ?
#
loop_
_entity_poly.entity_id
_entity_poly.type
_entity_poly.pdbx_seq_one_letter_code
_entity_poly.pdbx_strand_id
1 'polypeptide(L)'
;MRRFIGEITWNSKWVCPFDSPWTIIEKIKYANALSTSDLLGLIGTEYVRPVKSNINARFSDLFTLEGIDDMNFKQIFSFSLSEHNQSMINLLTDPIYDGKNNLLKYFYPQLYFCPQCITQGFHSLLHQFKLINICPFHQIPLVKSSTICCGNSENNLQYRINFRNKLNSFQCNCGNTFSNFINPYRPKWYQPTLHKIKYTELKEWMLLPPVEKKIITSSLFFVDKKETNDNSYTMIKNLLKTSKNIKNNFIHTKDLRENHTTVKKLNALNFPIKTNQSSLKYYGFGIKYNEIIFQETKTIINCTARKLRKEIYSKHKHCLIRMKKNLHSRNCCPIAKAYLQWRYAIQGFDQIYDVDNSQSYSDRLYKRRLDYANHVDREFLYLLTDDLNSMFEITDLDNVQEFIKLLKRLVYYLAINYFNYILEQLSLGKADIPDLVTHGDYIEPFIIEVPIVKGGPFVFHSWGERATINIDYQKICPSKTTTRVSNTTEEINKHPLKDAIDRI
;
A
#
# COMPACT_ATOMS: atom_id res chain seq x y z
N MET A 1 8.51 18.86 42.42
CA MET A 1 7.17 18.59 41.88
C MET A 1 6.41 19.92 41.90
N ARG A 2 6.32 20.65 40.78
CA ARG A 2 5.46 21.85 40.73
C ARG A 2 4.03 21.31 40.56
N ARG A 3 3.26 21.27 41.65
CA ARG A 3 1.82 21.02 41.56
C ARG A 3 1.23 22.16 40.72
N PHE A 4 0.42 21.82 39.72
CA PHE A 4 -0.46 22.80 39.10
C PHE A 4 -1.47 23.23 40.18
N ILE A 5 -1.43 24.48 40.62
CA ILE A 5 -2.23 25.02 41.75
C ILE A 5 -3.43 25.82 41.19
N GLY A 6 -4.08 25.32 40.14
CA GLY A 6 -5.22 25.98 39.50
C GLY A 6 -6.25 24.97 39.03
N GLU A 7 -7.52 25.35 39.05
CA GLU A 7 -8.61 24.57 38.45
C GLU A 7 -8.39 24.48 36.93
N ILE A 8 -8.52 23.27 36.39
CA ILE A 8 -8.43 23.03 34.94
C ILE A 8 -9.72 23.55 34.29
N THR A 9 -9.56 24.47 33.34
CA THR A 9 -10.65 24.94 32.48
C THR A 9 -10.95 23.87 31.42
N TRP A 10 -12.12 23.25 31.55
CA TRP A 10 -12.59 22.23 30.61
C TRP A 10 -14.10 22.26 30.45
N ASN A 11 -14.56 21.94 29.25
CA ASN A 11 -15.97 21.69 28.96
C ASN A 11 -16.07 20.41 28.11
N SER A 12 -16.70 19.38 28.66
CA SER A 12 -16.87 18.09 27.96
C SER A 12 -17.60 18.22 26.63
N LYS A 13 -18.43 19.26 26.45
CA LYS A 13 -19.10 19.57 25.18
C LYS A 13 -18.13 20.01 24.08
N TRP A 14 -16.86 20.27 24.37
CA TRP A 14 -15.84 20.60 23.35
C TRP A 14 -15.37 19.38 22.56
N VAL A 15 -15.59 18.18 23.09
CA VAL A 15 -15.32 16.91 22.40
C VAL A 15 -16.49 16.61 21.47
N CYS A 16 -16.20 16.38 20.21
CA CYS A 16 -17.15 15.88 19.23
C CYS A 16 -16.85 14.42 18.86
N PRO A 17 -17.81 13.68 18.29
CA PRO A 17 -17.66 12.24 18.03
C PRO A 17 -16.43 11.87 17.21
N PHE A 18 -16.00 12.76 16.32
CA PHE A 18 -14.89 12.51 15.39
C PHE A 18 -13.55 13.09 15.83
N ASP A 19 -13.49 13.75 16.99
CA ASP A 19 -12.22 14.30 17.51
C ASP A 19 -11.21 13.17 17.66
N SER A 20 -9.97 13.46 17.24
CA SER A 20 -8.86 12.57 17.52
C SER A 20 -8.22 12.92 18.88
N PRO A 21 -7.50 11.98 19.53
CA PRO A 21 -6.74 12.29 20.74
C PRO A 21 -5.83 13.51 20.62
N TRP A 22 -5.19 13.69 19.46
CA TRP A 22 -4.37 14.87 19.19
C TRP A 22 -5.15 16.17 19.40
N THR A 23 -6.34 16.32 18.81
CA THR A 23 -7.13 17.55 18.95
C THR A 23 -7.62 17.78 20.36
N ILE A 24 -8.04 16.72 21.06
CA ILE A 24 -8.49 16.81 22.45
C ILE A 24 -7.35 17.34 23.33
N ILE A 25 -6.15 16.78 23.18
CA ILE A 25 -4.94 17.20 23.89
C ILE A 25 -4.61 18.67 23.58
N GLU A 26 -4.65 19.07 22.32
CA GLU A 26 -4.34 20.44 21.91
C GLU A 26 -5.40 21.45 22.41
N LYS A 27 -6.68 21.07 22.45
CA LYS A 27 -7.77 21.87 23.07
C LYS A 27 -7.53 22.06 24.57
N ILE A 28 -7.17 20.99 25.30
CA ILE A 28 -6.86 21.05 26.74
C ILE A 28 -5.67 21.99 26.98
N LYS A 29 -4.58 21.79 26.25
CA LYS A 29 -3.39 22.65 26.34
C LYS A 29 -3.74 24.10 26.05
N TYR A 30 -4.56 24.35 25.03
CA TYR A 30 -4.94 25.69 24.61
C TYR A 30 -5.73 26.42 25.71
N ALA A 31 -6.76 25.76 26.25
CA ALA A 31 -7.64 26.35 27.25
C ALA A 31 -6.95 26.63 28.60
N ASN A 32 -5.83 25.96 28.87
CA ASN A 32 -5.14 26.02 30.16
C ASN A 32 -3.70 26.57 30.05
N ALA A 33 -3.30 27.04 28.87
CA ALA A 33 -1.93 27.49 28.56
C ALA A 33 -0.84 26.49 29.01
N LEU A 34 -1.12 25.19 28.85
CA LEU A 34 -0.21 24.12 29.29
C LEU A 34 0.86 23.84 28.25
N SER A 35 2.10 23.67 28.73
CA SER A 35 3.10 22.96 27.93
C SER A 35 2.77 21.46 27.87
N THR A 36 3.38 20.73 26.94
CA THR A 36 3.26 19.27 26.93
C THR A 36 3.72 18.63 28.24
N SER A 37 4.79 19.16 28.87
CA SER A 37 5.28 18.65 30.15
C SER A 37 4.28 18.86 31.28
N ASP A 38 3.58 20.00 31.30
CA ASP A 38 2.56 20.27 32.32
C ASP A 38 1.38 19.33 32.16
N LEU A 39 0.91 19.14 30.91
CA LEU A 39 -0.16 18.20 30.61
C LEU A 39 0.21 16.78 31.05
N LEU A 40 1.41 16.29 30.71
CA LEU A 40 1.83 14.95 31.09
C LEU A 40 2.05 14.77 32.59
N GLY A 41 2.44 15.84 33.28
CA GLY A 41 2.43 15.86 34.75
C GLY A 41 1.02 15.65 35.32
N LEU A 42 -0.01 16.09 34.60
CA LEU A 42 -1.42 15.94 34.97
C LEU A 42 -2.00 14.57 34.59
N ILE A 43 -1.76 14.08 33.37
CA ILE A 43 -2.45 12.89 32.81
C ILE A 43 -1.54 11.72 32.47
N GLY A 44 -0.23 11.84 32.64
CA GLY A 44 0.71 10.78 32.32
C GLY A 44 0.60 9.59 33.27
N THR A 45 1.05 8.42 32.84
CA THR A 45 1.27 7.27 33.75
C THR A 45 2.39 7.54 34.75
N GLU A 46 2.51 6.73 35.79
CA GLU A 46 3.61 6.82 36.76
C GLU A 46 4.99 6.81 36.10
N TYR A 47 5.14 6.08 35.00
CA TYR A 47 6.35 6.05 34.20
C TYR A 47 6.59 7.35 33.43
N VAL A 48 5.55 7.97 32.88
CA VAL A 48 5.66 9.14 32.00
C VAL A 48 5.79 10.46 32.77
N ARG A 49 5.07 10.63 33.88
CA ARG A 49 5.10 11.85 34.72
C ARG A 49 6.51 12.35 35.10
N PRO A 50 7.47 11.50 35.51
CA PRO A 50 8.80 11.97 35.91
C PRO A 50 9.71 12.30 34.73
N VAL A 51 9.37 11.89 33.51
CA VAL A 51 10.28 12.00 32.37
C VAL A 51 10.22 13.41 31.78
N LYS A 52 11.37 14.09 31.79
CA LYS A 52 11.53 15.47 31.31
C LYS A 52 12.08 15.56 29.88
N SER A 53 12.44 14.43 29.27
CA SER A 53 13.13 14.35 27.97
C SER A 53 12.65 13.14 27.15
N ASN A 54 13.42 12.71 26.13
CA ASN A 54 13.04 11.68 25.15
C ASN A 54 12.35 10.46 25.78
N ILE A 55 11.04 10.34 25.57
CA ILE A 55 10.25 9.16 25.90
C ILE A 55 10.30 8.16 24.75
N ASN A 56 10.23 6.87 25.10
CA ASN A 56 10.04 5.81 24.13
C ASN A 56 8.79 6.09 23.28
N ALA A 57 8.95 6.00 21.96
CA ALA A 57 7.91 6.22 20.95
C ALA A 57 6.55 5.59 21.27
N ARG A 58 6.54 4.42 21.93
CA ARG A 58 5.30 3.72 22.33
C ARG A 58 4.43 4.56 23.28
N PHE A 59 5.04 5.29 24.21
CA PHE A 59 4.30 6.07 25.21
C PHE A 59 3.94 7.48 24.71
N SER A 60 4.46 7.92 23.56
CA SER A 60 3.93 9.10 22.86
C SER A 60 2.84 8.78 21.87
N ASP A 61 2.61 7.51 21.55
CA ASP A 61 1.73 7.11 20.46
C ASP A 61 0.28 7.46 20.77
N LEU A 62 -0.35 8.24 19.88
CA LEU A 62 -1.72 8.69 20.05
C LEU A 62 -2.77 7.69 19.51
N PHE A 63 -2.34 6.56 18.95
CA PHE A 63 -3.23 5.45 18.66
C PHE A 63 -3.39 4.52 19.86
N THR A 64 -2.30 4.18 20.56
CA THR A 64 -2.36 3.25 21.72
C THR A 64 -2.58 3.96 23.04
N LEU A 65 -2.16 5.23 23.15
CA LEU A 65 -2.29 6.07 24.35
C LEU A 65 -1.61 5.46 25.59
N GLU A 66 -0.62 4.56 25.42
CA GLU A 66 0.06 3.86 26.53
C GLU A 66 0.74 4.79 27.55
N GLY A 67 1.05 6.04 27.16
CA GLY A 67 1.63 7.03 28.04
C GLY A 67 0.64 7.82 28.89
N ILE A 68 -0.67 7.65 28.65
CA ILE A 68 -1.74 8.37 29.35
C ILE A 68 -2.38 7.46 30.40
N ASP A 69 -2.50 7.97 31.62
CA ASP A 69 -3.29 7.37 32.69
C ASP A 69 -4.76 7.73 32.47
N ASP A 70 -5.49 6.85 31.78
CA ASP A 70 -6.88 7.10 31.40
C ASP A 70 -7.83 7.20 32.61
N MET A 71 -7.52 6.51 33.72
CA MET A 71 -8.32 6.61 34.95
C MET A 71 -8.22 8.02 35.54
N ASN A 72 -7.01 8.54 35.64
CA ASN A 72 -6.77 9.90 36.09
C ASN A 72 -7.31 10.93 35.07
N PHE A 73 -7.16 10.68 33.76
CA PHE A 73 -7.77 11.50 32.72
C PHE A 73 -9.29 11.59 32.90
N LYS A 74 -9.95 10.45 33.15
CA LYS A 74 -11.40 10.36 33.38
C LYS A 74 -11.83 11.09 34.64
N GLN A 75 -11.02 11.05 35.70
CA GLN A 75 -11.29 11.83 36.92
C GLN A 75 -11.23 13.34 36.66
N ILE A 76 -10.27 13.82 35.87
CA ILE A 76 -10.09 15.25 35.60
C ILE A 76 -11.12 15.77 34.58
N PHE A 77 -11.34 15.03 33.49
CA PHE A 77 -12.10 15.53 32.32
C PHE A 77 -13.49 14.92 32.18
N SER A 78 -13.87 13.98 33.06
CA SER A 78 -15.18 13.31 33.10
C SER A 78 -15.52 12.45 31.87
N PHE A 79 -14.51 11.98 31.13
CA PHE A 79 -14.66 10.97 30.07
C PHE A 79 -13.36 10.19 29.86
N SER A 80 -13.44 8.99 29.28
CA SER A 80 -12.27 8.19 28.91
C SER A 80 -11.78 8.57 27.52
N LEU A 81 -10.50 8.95 27.43
CA LEU A 81 -9.86 9.23 26.13
C LEU A 81 -9.62 7.94 25.37
N SER A 82 -9.31 6.86 26.09
CA SER A 82 -9.05 5.54 25.53
C SER A 82 -10.31 4.91 24.95
N GLU A 83 -11.44 4.95 25.67
CA GLU A 83 -12.74 4.47 25.15
C GLU A 83 -13.16 5.26 23.90
N HIS A 84 -13.03 6.60 23.94
CA HIS A 84 -13.34 7.46 22.79
C HIS A 84 -12.49 7.12 21.56
N ASN A 85 -11.17 6.99 21.75
CA ASN A 85 -10.24 6.66 20.67
C ASN A 85 -10.49 5.24 20.11
N GLN A 86 -10.69 4.25 20.99
CA GLN A 86 -10.94 2.87 20.58
C GLN A 86 -12.26 2.74 19.84
N SER A 87 -13.31 3.45 20.27
CA SER A 87 -14.58 3.49 19.57
C SER A 87 -14.41 4.02 18.13
N MET A 88 -13.61 5.06 17.95
CA MET A 88 -13.31 5.61 16.63
C MET A 88 -12.45 4.68 15.78
N ILE A 89 -11.45 4.04 16.38
CA ILE A 89 -10.63 3.02 15.70
C ILE A 89 -11.51 1.87 15.20
N ASN A 90 -12.36 1.31 16.07
CA ASN A 90 -13.26 0.21 15.73
C ASN A 90 -14.23 0.63 14.63
N LEU A 91 -14.84 1.81 14.74
CA LEU A 91 -15.75 2.32 13.72
C LEU A 91 -15.14 2.38 12.31
N LEU A 92 -13.83 2.62 12.20
CA LEU A 92 -13.12 2.69 10.93
C LEU A 92 -12.56 1.35 10.46
N THR A 93 -12.12 0.52 11.39
CA THR A 93 -11.38 -0.72 11.10
C THR A 93 -12.21 -1.99 11.21
N ASP A 94 -13.31 -2.00 11.95
CA ASP A 94 -14.22 -3.14 12.09
C ASP A 94 -14.54 -3.85 10.77
N PRO A 95 -14.79 -3.14 9.64
CA PRO A 95 -15.09 -3.84 8.40
C PRO A 95 -13.90 -4.61 7.82
N ILE A 96 -12.65 -4.24 8.15
CA ILE A 96 -11.42 -4.78 7.54
C ILE A 96 -10.50 -5.49 8.53
N TYR A 97 -10.74 -5.35 9.82
CA TYR A 97 -9.88 -5.87 10.86
C TYR A 97 -10.30 -7.28 11.25
N ASP A 98 -9.40 -8.23 11.05
CA ASP A 98 -9.61 -9.66 11.29
C ASP A 98 -9.21 -10.11 12.71
N GLY A 99 -8.77 -9.18 13.57
CA GLY A 99 -8.29 -9.49 14.92
C GLY A 99 -6.88 -10.10 14.99
N LYS A 100 -6.24 -10.38 13.84
CA LYS A 100 -4.93 -11.06 13.78
C LYS A 100 -3.79 -10.11 13.44
N ASN A 101 -4.08 -9.10 12.62
CA ASN A 101 -3.10 -8.18 12.09
C ASN A 101 -2.77 -7.01 13.04
N ASN A 102 -1.67 -6.28 12.77
CA ASN A 102 -1.42 -5.00 13.44
C ASN A 102 -2.40 -3.95 12.90
N LEU A 103 -3.35 -3.52 13.74
CA LEU A 103 -4.38 -2.53 13.41
C LEU A 103 -3.79 -1.19 12.94
N LEU A 104 -2.61 -0.81 13.43
CA LEU A 104 -1.93 0.44 13.05
C LEU A 104 -1.51 0.47 11.58
N LYS A 105 -1.51 -0.68 10.87
CA LYS A 105 -1.21 -0.73 9.44
C LYS A 105 -2.19 0.09 8.60
N TYR A 106 -3.41 0.32 9.09
CA TYR A 106 -4.45 1.09 8.40
C TYR A 106 -4.38 2.60 8.66
N PHE A 107 -3.47 3.07 9.50
CA PHE A 107 -3.36 4.50 9.84
C PHE A 107 -2.00 5.09 9.46
N TYR A 108 -1.99 6.38 9.16
CA TYR A 108 -0.75 7.12 8.93
C TYR A 108 -0.04 7.40 10.27
N PRO A 109 1.26 7.07 10.38
CA PRO A 109 2.03 7.40 11.57
C PRO A 109 2.37 8.90 11.66
N GLN A 110 2.35 9.62 10.54
CA GLN A 110 2.46 11.08 10.48
C GLN A 110 1.12 11.76 10.73
N LEU A 111 1.13 13.01 11.18
CA LEU A 111 -0.07 13.84 11.31
C LEU A 111 -0.54 14.32 9.92
N TYR A 112 -1.64 13.75 9.44
CA TYR A 112 -2.41 14.27 8.31
C TYR A 112 -3.58 15.09 8.80
N PHE A 113 -3.89 16.18 8.13
CA PHE A 113 -5.04 17.00 8.49
C PHE A 113 -5.67 17.68 7.28
N CYS A 114 -6.89 18.17 7.49
CA CYS A 114 -7.54 19.07 6.56
C CYS A 114 -7.15 20.52 6.88
N PRO A 115 -6.64 21.30 5.91
CA PRO A 115 -6.25 22.70 6.11
C PRO A 115 -7.38 23.59 6.65
N GLN A 116 -8.64 23.27 6.33
CA GLN A 116 -9.81 24.02 6.82
C GLN A 116 -10.29 23.55 8.21
N CYS A 117 -10.13 22.27 8.55
CA CYS A 117 -10.49 21.76 9.88
C CYS A 117 -9.56 22.31 10.95
N ILE A 118 -8.25 22.25 10.68
CA ILE A 118 -7.25 22.54 11.71
C ILE A 118 -7.23 24.02 12.11
N THR A 119 -7.55 24.92 11.17
CA THR A 119 -7.68 26.37 11.43
C THR A 119 -8.82 26.69 12.40
N GLN A 120 -9.82 25.81 12.47
CA GLN A 120 -10.97 25.90 13.38
C GLN A 120 -10.79 25.05 14.66
N GLY A 121 -9.55 24.62 14.95
CA GLY A 121 -9.22 23.87 16.15
C GLY A 121 -9.76 22.43 16.16
N PHE A 122 -9.85 21.81 14.98
CA PHE A 122 -10.36 20.45 14.82
C PHE A 122 -9.44 19.57 13.98
N HIS A 123 -9.23 18.34 14.42
CA HIS A 123 -8.66 17.26 13.63
C HIS A 123 -9.34 15.94 14.03
N SER A 124 -9.53 15.07 13.04
CA SER A 124 -10.27 13.84 13.17
C SER A 124 -9.40 12.62 12.98
N LEU A 125 -9.74 11.51 13.65
CA LEU A 125 -9.12 10.22 13.33
C LEU A 125 -9.41 9.77 11.88
N LEU A 126 -10.50 10.26 11.28
CA LEU A 126 -10.77 10.11 9.85
C LEU A 126 -9.65 10.66 8.96
N HIS A 127 -8.94 11.70 9.40
CA HIS A 127 -7.81 12.24 8.63
C HIS A 127 -6.59 11.32 8.65
N GLN A 128 -6.52 10.39 9.60
CA GLN A 128 -5.39 9.48 9.78
C GLN A 128 -5.62 8.12 9.13
N PHE A 129 -6.83 7.82 8.69
CA PHE A 129 -7.17 6.53 8.10
C PHE A 129 -6.74 6.46 6.64
N LYS A 130 -5.90 5.49 6.28
CA LYS A 130 -5.26 5.41 4.94
C LYS A 130 -6.24 5.26 3.77
N LEU A 131 -7.45 4.79 4.02
CA LEU A 131 -8.49 4.68 3.00
C LEU A 131 -9.20 6.02 2.70
N ILE A 132 -8.84 7.08 3.43
CA ILE A 132 -9.38 8.43 3.29
C ILE A 132 -8.21 9.38 3.01
N ASN A 133 -8.17 9.95 1.80
CA ASN A 133 -7.17 10.97 1.43
C ASN A 133 -7.80 12.35 1.12
N ILE A 134 -9.14 12.47 1.16
CA ILE A 134 -9.87 13.74 1.08
C ILE A 134 -10.70 13.92 2.34
N CYS A 135 -10.67 15.13 2.91
CA CYS A 135 -11.40 15.47 4.11
C CYS A 135 -12.91 15.19 3.95
N PRO A 136 -13.52 14.39 4.83
CA PRO A 136 -14.93 14.03 4.70
C PRO A 136 -15.90 15.19 4.94
N PHE A 137 -15.42 16.28 5.54
CA PHE A 137 -16.21 17.45 5.88
C PHE A 137 -16.09 18.57 4.84
N HIS A 138 -14.87 18.79 4.31
CA HIS A 138 -14.56 19.92 3.43
C HIS A 138 -14.32 19.53 1.97
N GLN A 139 -14.19 18.23 1.65
CA GLN A 139 -13.94 17.72 0.29
C GLN A 139 -12.67 18.28 -0.36
N ILE A 140 -11.64 18.54 0.45
CA ILE A 140 -10.30 18.92 -0.01
C ILE A 140 -9.27 17.87 0.40
N PRO A 141 -8.18 17.69 -0.37
CA PRO A 141 -7.11 16.75 -0.03
C PRO A 141 -6.59 16.93 1.39
N LEU A 142 -6.36 15.81 2.07
CA LEU A 142 -5.63 15.78 3.33
C LEU A 142 -4.16 15.98 3.03
N VAL A 143 -3.49 16.70 3.92
CA VAL A 143 -2.08 17.06 3.73
C VAL A 143 -1.27 16.69 4.96
N LYS A 144 0.01 16.41 4.73
CA LYS A 144 0.99 16.22 5.79
C LYS A 144 1.43 17.57 6.36
N SER A 145 1.81 17.57 7.64
CA SER A 145 2.29 18.78 8.31
C SER A 145 3.47 19.46 7.62
N SER A 146 4.39 18.68 7.02
CA SER A 146 5.57 19.23 6.33
C SER A 146 5.21 20.07 5.12
N THR A 147 4.11 19.72 4.43
CA THR A 147 3.67 20.38 3.19
C THR A 147 3.19 21.81 3.45
N ILE A 148 2.67 22.10 4.64
CA ILE A 148 2.14 23.43 4.99
C ILE A 148 3.12 24.27 5.82
N CYS A 149 3.87 23.68 6.76
CA CYS A 149 4.70 24.48 7.69
C CYS A 149 6.12 24.69 7.18
N CYS A 150 6.84 23.60 6.92
CA CYS A 150 8.29 23.62 6.99
C CYS A 150 8.99 23.56 5.63
N GLY A 151 8.27 23.20 4.56
CA GLY A 151 8.85 22.92 3.24
C GLY A 151 9.87 21.75 3.22
N ASN A 152 10.18 21.16 4.37
CA ASN A 152 11.19 20.14 4.56
C ASN A 152 10.54 18.85 5.11
N SER A 153 10.76 17.75 4.41
CA SER A 153 10.24 16.41 4.72
C SER A 153 10.79 15.84 6.04
N GLU A 154 11.93 16.32 6.51
CA GLU A 154 12.55 15.88 7.76
C GLU A 154 11.80 16.36 9.02
N ASN A 155 10.94 17.38 8.89
CA ASN A 155 10.17 17.95 9.99
C ASN A 155 8.72 17.42 10.08
N ASN A 156 8.46 16.25 9.50
CA ASN A 156 7.14 15.62 9.56
C ASN A 156 6.71 15.35 11.01
N LEU A 157 5.64 16.02 11.43
CA LEU A 157 5.04 15.85 12.73
C LEU A 157 4.44 14.44 12.78
N GLN A 158 4.89 13.64 13.74
CA GLN A 158 4.30 12.33 13.98
C GLN A 158 2.95 12.49 14.66
N TYR A 159 2.06 11.51 14.50
CA TYR A 159 0.81 11.42 15.25
C TYR A 159 1.09 10.95 16.69
N ARG A 160 1.78 11.82 17.42
CA ARG A 160 2.40 11.54 18.71
C ARG A 160 2.35 12.77 19.58
N ILE A 161 2.36 12.57 20.89
CA ILE A 161 2.61 13.64 21.84
C ILE A 161 4.03 14.16 21.62
N ASN A 162 4.16 15.47 21.42
CA ASN A 162 5.46 16.08 21.19
C ASN A 162 6.11 16.54 22.51
N PHE A 163 7.10 15.78 22.97
CA PHE A 163 7.84 16.05 24.20
C PHE A 163 8.86 17.19 24.11
N ARG A 164 9.01 17.87 22.96
CA ARG A 164 9.81 19.09 22.91
C ARG A 164 9.03 20.21 23.60
N ASN A 165 9.47 20.55 24.81
CA ASN A 165 8.85 21.44 25.81
C ASN A 165 8.48 22.90 25.38
N LYS A 166 8.47 23.23 24.09
CA LYS A 166 8.25 24.61 23.61
C LYS A 166 7.13 24.78 22.58
N LEU A 167 6.40 23.71 22.24
CA LEU A 167 5.30 23.85 21.29
C LEU A 167 4.01 24.24 21.99
N ASN A 168 3.48 25.41 21.61
CA ASN A 168 2.14 25.80 22.02
C ASN A 168 1.10 24.96 21.27
N SER A 169 -0.15 25.11 21.68
CA SER A 169 -1.24 24.36 21.07
C SER A 169 -1.45 24.68 19.59
N PHE A 170 -1.78 23.66 18.81
CA PHE A 170 -1.97 23.76 17.36
C PHE A 170 -0.76 24.37 16.64
N GLN A 171 0.46 24.07 17.09
CA GLN A 171 1.69 24.50 16.43
C GLN A 171 2.47 23.34 15.85
N CYS A 172 3.16 23.60 14.75
CA CYS A 172 4.15 22.69 14.21
C CYS A 172 5.50 22.84 14.92
N ASN A 173 6.38 21.86 14.72
CA ASN A 173 7.79 21.91 15.12
C ASN A 173 8.53 23.17 14.63
N CYS A 174 8.12 23.73 13.49
CA CYS A 174 8.72 24.94 12.92
C CYS A 174 8.23 26.25 13.56
N GLY A 175 7.27 26.18 14.49
CA GLY A 175 6.68 27.34 15.15
C GLY A 175 5.44 27.89 14.45
N ASN A 176 5.16 27.51 13.19
CA ASN A 176 3.93 27.98 12.55
C ASN A 176 2.71 27.43 13.28
N THR A 177 1.76 28.33 13.51
CA THR A 177 0.48 28.03 14.13
C THR A 177 -0.50 27.59 13.07
N PHE A 178 -1.17 26.46 13.27
CA PHE A 178 -2.18 25.91 12.38
C PHE A 178 -3.55 26.57 12.59
N SER A 179 -3.84 27.02 13.81
CA SER A 179 -5.13 27.61 14.17
C SER A 179 -5.21 29.10 13.83
N ASN A 180 -6.40 29.57 13.41
CA ASN A 180 -6.69 30.99 13.23
C ASN A 180 -7.92 31.38 14.07
N PHE A 181 -7.80 31.33 15.39
CA PHE A 181 -8.91 31.65 16.28
C PHE A 181 -9.18 33.16 16.29
N ILE A 182 -10.37 33.56 15.83
CA ILE A 182 -10.82 34.96 15.84
C ILE A 182 -10.85 35.53 17.26
N ASN A 183 -11.20 34.71 18.26
CA ASN A 183 -11.14 35.07 19.67
C ASN A 183 -10.34 34.01 20.45
N PRO A 184 -9.10 34.32 20.88
CA PRO A 184 -8.25 33.35 21.54
C PRO A 184 -8.72 32.99 22.96
N TYR A 185 -9.58 33.82 23.57
CA TYR A 185 -10.09 33.60 24.94
C TYR A 185 -11.41 32.80 24.95
N ARG A 186 -12.09 32.70 23.81
CA ARG A 186 -13.33 31.91 23.64
C ARG A 186 -13.32 31.21 22.28
N PRO A 187 -12.45 30.20 22.09
CA PRO A 187 -12.39 29.47 20.83
C PRO A 187 -13.72 28.77 20.57
N LYS A 188 -14.32 29.06 19.41
CA LYS A 188 -15.47 28.31 18.90
C LYS A 188 -14.94 27.10 18.12
N TRP A 189 -14.77 25.99 18.81
CA TRP A 189 -14.29 24.75 18.22
C TRP A 189 -15.22 24.28 17.10
N TYR A 190 -14.65 23.82 15.98
CA TYR A 190 -15.44 23.14 14.96
C TYR A 190 -15.92 21.78 15.50
N GLN A 191 -17.21 21.51 15.34
CA GLN A 191 -17.90 20.34 15.91
C GLN A 191 -18.71 19.62 14.83
N PRO A 192 -18.03 18.91 13.91
CA PRO A 192 -18.73 18.15 12.89
C PRO A 192 -19.46 16.96 13.51
N THR A 193 -20.63 16.68 12.95
CA THR A 193 -21.50 15.56 13.26
C THR A 193 -21.56 14.62 12.07
N LEU A 194 -22.19 13.44 12.23
CA LEU A 194 -22.32 12.46 11.14
C LEU A 194 -23.03 13.07 9.91
N HIS A 195 -23.99 13.98 10.11
CA HIS A 195 -24.68 14.66 9.01
C HIS A 195 -23.77 15.59 8.19
N LYS A 196 -22.66 16.09 8.76
CA LYS A 196 -21.69 16.93 8.07
C LYS A 196 -20.71 16.15 7.21
N ILE A 197 -20.63 14.82 7.35
CA ILE A 197 -19.88 13.98 6.42
C ILE A 197 -20.56 14.09 5.05
N LYS A 198 -19.82 14.50 4.03
CA LYS A 198 -20.35 14.73 2.67
C LYS A 198 -20.33 13.48 1.80
N TYR A 199 -19.52 12.48 2.15
CA TYR A 199 -19.39 11.24 1.39
C TYR A 199 -20.34 10.16 1.89
N THR A 200 -21.24 9.71 1.02
CA THR A 200 -22.23 8.68 1.31
C THR A 200 -21.59 7.33 1.60
N GLU A 201 -20.59 6.93 0.82
CA GLU A 201 -19.89 5.67 0.94
C GLU A 201 -19.16 5.56 2.29
N LEU A 202 -18.62 6.66 2.81
CA LEU A 202 -18.02 6.65 4.14
C LEU A 202 -19.07 6.45 5.25
N LYS A 203 -20.27 7.01 5.10
CA LYS A 203 -21.36 6.76 6.07
C LYS A 203 -21.80 5.30 6.02
N GLU A 204 -21.95 4.74 4.81
CA GLU A 204 -22.29 3.32 4.64
C GLU A 204 -21.21 2.41 5.24
N TRP A 205 -19.93 2.73 5.03
CA TRP A 205 -18.80 2.02 5.62
C TRP A 205 -18.90 1.92 7.14
N MET A 206 -19.16 3.05 7.80
CA MET A 206 -19.25 3.14 9.26
C MET A 206 -20.50 2.44 9.80
N LEU A 207 -21.52 2.23 8.98
CA LEU A 207 -22.80 1.62 9.34
C LEU A 207 -22.99 0.23 8.74
N LEU A 208 -21.90 -0.41 8.31
CA LEU A 208 -21.96 -1.69 7.60
C LEU A 208 -22.57 -2.80 8.49
N PRO A 209 -23.57 -3.57 7.98
CA PRO A 209 -24.14 -4.68 8.74
C PRO A 209 -23.12 -5.78 9.07
N PRO A 210 -23.27 -6.51 10.19
CA PRO A 210 -22.31 -7.56 10.60
C PRO A 210 -22.01 -8.63 9.53
N VAL A 211 -23.03 -9.02 8.74
CA VAL A 211 -22.89 -10.00 7.64
C VAL A 211 -21.93 -9.48 6.56
N GLU A 212 -22.05 -8.20 6.20
CA GLU A 212 -21.19 -7.57 5.20
C GLU A 212 -19.79 -7.30 5.76
N LYS A 213 -19.67 -6.98 7.06
CA LYS A 213 -18.37 -6.88 7.73
C LYS A 213 -17.60 -8.19 7.62
N LYS A 214 -18.26 -9.32 7.91
CA LYS A 214 -17.64 -10.66 7.84
C LYS A 214 -17.01 -10.93 6.46
N ILE A 215 -17.74 -10.59 5.40
CA ILE A 215 -17.30 -10.74 4.02
C ILE A 215 -16.03 -9.91 3.73
N ILE A 216 -16.00 -8.67 4.21
CA ILE A 216 -14.83 -7.80 4.01
C ILE A 216 -13.66 -8.28 4.87
N THR A 217 -13.86 -8.68 6.13
CA THR A 217 -12.79 -9.20 6.99
C THR A 217 -12.17 -10.51 6.49
N SER A 218 -12.89 -11.29 5.68
CA SER A 218 -12.34 -12.46 4.98
C SER A 218 -11.62 -12.11 3.68
N SER A 219 -11.23 -10.85 3.47
CA SER A 219 -10.52 -10.41 2.28
C SER A 219 -9.17 -9.79 2.63
N LEU A 220 -8.17 -9.99 1.78
CA LEU A 220 -6.87 -9.36 1.87
C LEU A 220 -6.83 -8.09 1.01
N PHE A 221 -6.34 -7.00 1.61
CA PHE A 221 -6.29 -5.68 1.00
C PHE A 221 -4.86 -5.26 0.70
N PHE A 222 -4.60 -4.90 -0.56
CA PHE A 222 -3.38 -4.20 -0.92
C PHE A 222 -3.67 -2.74 -1.23
N VAL A 223 -3.06 -1.84 -0.46
CA VAL A 223 -3.11 -0.39 -0.67
C VAL A 223 -1.70 0.13 -0.50
N ASP A 224 -1.06 0.52 -1.61
CA ASP A 224 0.26 1.14 -1.56
C ASP A 224 0.19 2.66 -1.80
N LYS A 225 1.20 3.32 -1.23
CA LYS A 225 1.35 4.69 -0.74
C LYS A 225 1.13 5.83 -1.73
N LYS A 226 0.80 5.62 -3.01
CA LYS A 226 0.64 6.80 -3.87
C LYS A 226 -0.59 7.56 -3.45
N GLU A 227 -0.35 8.78 -2.98
CA GLU A 227 -1.30 9.88 -2.83
C GLU A 227 -1.98 10.07 -4.20
N THR A 228 -2.95 9.22 -4.51
CA THR A 228 -3.69 9.34 -5.76
C THR A 228 -4.54 10.59 -5.63
N ASN A 229 -4.21 11.59 -6.44
CA ASN A 229 -5.04 12.79 -6.66
C ASN A 229 -6.43 12.44 -7.20
N ASP A 230 -6.69 11.18 -7.55
CA ASP A 230 -7.99 10.69 -8.04
C ASP A 230 -8.85 10.05 -6.93
N ASN A 231 -10.01 10.66 -6.70
CA ASN A 231 -11.22 10.15 -6.03
C ASN A 231 -11.07 9.17 -4.84
N SER A 232 -10.32 9.61 -3.84
CA SER A 232 -10.47 9.49 -2.36
C SER A 232 -11.41 8.57 -1.58
N TYR A 233 -12.37 7.89 -2.18
CA TYR A 233 -13.19 6.88 -1.52
C TYR A 233 -13.41 5.67 -2.44
N THR A 234 -12.74 5.62 -3.59
CA THR A 234 -12.83 4.52 -4.55
C THR A 234 -12.63 3.17 -3.87
N MET A 235 -11.65 3.03 -2.98
CA MET A 235 -11.45 1.78 -2.25
C MET A 235 -12.64 1.43 -1.34
N ILE A 236 -13.12 2.36 -0.52
CA ILE A 236 -14.31 2.15 0.33
C ILE A 236 -15.53 1.82 -0.52
N LYS A 237 -15.75 2.54 -1.62
CA LYS A 237 -16.83 2.29 -2.58
C LYS A 237 -16.73 0.91 -3.21
N ASN A 238 -15.53 0.50 -3.59
CA ASN A 238 -15.26 -0.80 -4.19
C ASN A 238 -15.47 -1.93 -3.18
N LEU A 239 -15.04 -1.74 -1.94
CA LEU A 239 -15.29 -2.65 -0.82
C LEU A 239 -16.78 -2.84 -0.56
N LEU A 240 -17.55 -1.74 -0.52
CA LEU A 240 -19.00 -1.76 -0.39
C LEU A 240 -19.68 -2.44 -1.58
N LYS A 241 -19.18 -2.22 -2.79
CA LYS A 241 -19.68 -2.89 -3.99
C LYS A 241 -19.43 -4.40 -3.90
N THR A 242 -18.26 -4.81 -3.43
CA THR A 242 -17.91 -6.21 -3.19
C THR A 242 -18.83 -6.84 -2.15
N SER A 243 -19.00 -6.22 -0.97
CA SER A 243 -19.87 -6.75 0.09
C SER A 243 -21.33 -6.95 -0.39
N LYS A 244 -21.83 -6.03 -1.21
CA LYS A 244 -23.19 -6.09 -1.78
C LYS A 244 -23.31 -7.11 -2.92
N ASN A 245 -22.30 -7.22 -3.79
CA ASN A 245 -22.32 -8.13 -4.93
C ASN A 245 -22.20 -9.61 -4.55
N ILE A 246 -21.56 -9.93 -3.42
CA ILE A 246 -21.40 -11.31 -2.97
C ILE A 246 -22.75 -11.97 -2.63
N LYS A 247 -23.79 -11.19 -2.32
CA LYS A 247 -25.17 -11.71 -2.21
C LYS A 247 -25.76 -12.17 -3.55
N ASN A 248 -25.31 -11.62 -4.68
CA ASN A 248 -25.94 -11.79 -5.99
C ASN A 248 -25.08 -12.58 -7.01
N ASN A 249 -23.80 -12.79 -6.74
CA ASN A 249 -22.86 -13.35 -7.72
C ASN A 249 -22.12 -14.57 -7.15
N PHE A 250 -22.82 -15.71 -7.02
CA PHE A 250 -22.18 -17.00 -7.33
C PHE A 250 -21.95 -17.04 -8.84
N ILE A 251 -20.98 -16.26 -9.32
CA ILE A 251 -20.48 -16.46 -10.68
C ILE A 251 -19.55 -17.66 -10.57
N HIS A 252 -20.09 -18.83 -10.90
CA HIS A 252 -19.28 -19.94 -11.40
C HIS A 252 -18.34 -19.36 -12.45
N THR A 253 -17.05 -19.27 -12.14
CA THR A 253 -16.03 -19.08 -13.15
C THR A 253 -16.09 -20.31 -14.05
N LYS A 254 -16.88 -20.20 -15.12
CA LYS A 254 -16.87 -21.11 -16.25
C LYS A 254 -15.43 -21.29 -16.72
N ASP A 255 -14.92 -22.49 -16.49
CA ASP A 255 -13.84 -23.16 -17.21
C ASP A 255 -12.70 -22.27 -17.73
N LEU A 256 -11.76 -21.94 -16.84
CA LEU A 256 -10.37 -22.00 -17.25
C LEU A 256 -9.97 -23.47 -17.19
N ARG A 257 -10.04 -24.16 -18.35
CA ARG A 257 -9.64 -25.56 -18.52
C ARG A 257 -8.50 -25.92 -17.59
N GLU A 258 -8.74 -26.91 -16.74
CA GLU A 258 -7.73 -27.52 -15.90
C GLU A 258 -6.53 -27.89 -16.77
N ASN A 259 -5.35 -27.34 -16.45
CA ASN A 259 -4.12 -27.91 -16.97
C ASN A 259 -3.94 -29.26 -16.29
N HIS A 260 -4.39 -30.34 -16.94
CA HIS A 260 -4.24 -31.72 -16.48
C HIS A 260 -2.79 -32.08 -16.10
N THR A 261 -1.79 -31.33 -16.58
CA THR A 261 -0.38 -31.47 -16.21
C THR A 261 -0.07 -30.98 -14.79
N THR A 262 -0.68 -29.90 -14.32
CA THR A 262 -0.46 -29.37 -12.96
C THR A 262 -1.10 -30.30 -11.92
N VAL A 263 -2.32 -30.78 -12.18
CA VAL A 263 -3.03 -31.74 -11.31
C VAL A 263 -2.25 -33.07 -11.23
N LYS A 264 -1.72 -33.58 -12.35
CA LYS A 264 -0.87 -34.78 -12.35
C LYS A 264 0.42 -34.60 -11.55
N LYS A 265 1.08 -33.44 -11.63
CA LYS A 265 2.29 -33.13 -10.83
C LYS A 265 1.99 -33.02 -9.34
N LEU A 266 0.87 -32.39 -8.98
CA LEU A 266 0.43 -32.25 -7.59
C LEU A 266 0.06 -33.61 -6.98
N ASN A 267 -0.63 -34.48 -7.72
CA ASN A 267 -0.97 -35.84 -7.28
C ASN A 267 0.27 -36.72 -7.09
N ALA A 268 1.32 -36.56 -7.91
CA ALA A 268 2.57 -37.29 -7.78
C ALA A 268 3.37 -36.93 -6.50
N LEU A 269 3.09 -35.78 -5.88
CA LEU A 269 3.80 -35.30 -4.67
C LEU A 269 3.14 -35.71 -3.35
N ASN A 270 1.98 -36.40 -3.39
CA ASN A 270 1.23 -36.82 -2.20
C ASN A 270 1.75 -38.11 -1.55
N PHE A 271 3.01 -38.50 -1.75
CA PHE A 271 3.62 -39.58 -0.98
C PHE A 271 3.83 -39.15 0.49
N PRO A 272 3.61 -40.03 1.48
CA PRO A 272 3.83 -39.72 2.88
C PRO A 272 5.33 -39.51 3.12
N ILE A 273 5.73 -38.25 3.23
CA ILE A 273 7.10 -37.86 3.59
C ILE A 273 7.30 -38.20 5.07
N LYS A 274 8.02 -39.30 5.36
CA LYS A 274 8.58 -39.55 6.70
C LYS A 274 9.69 -38.54 6.95
N THR A 275 9.44 -37.48 7.72
CA THR A 275 10.50 -36.56 8.16
C THR A 275 10.37 -36.16 9.63
N ASN A 276 11.50 -36.27 10.34
CA ASN A 276 11.69 -35.90 11.74
C ASN A 276 11.20 -34.47 12.04
N GLN A 277 10.40 -34.34 13.10
CA GLN A 277 9.60 -33.17 13.45
C GLN A 277 10.39 -31.93 13.92
N SER A 278 11.71 -31.96 14.04
CA SER A 278 12.47 -30.88 14.72
C SER A 278 12.99 -29.75 13.82
N SER A 279 13.02 -29.89 12.49
CA SER A 279 13.56 -28.86 11.57
C SER A 279 12.50 -28.07 10.78
N LEU A 280 11.21 -28.39 10.95
CA LEU A 280 10.11 -27.84 10.13
C LEU A 280 9.52 -26.51 10.64
N LYS A 281 9.92 -26.01 11.82
CA LYS A 281 9.36 -24.76 12.40
C LYS A 281 9.62 -23.49 11.58
N TYR A 282 10.56 -23.52 10.62
CA TYR A 282 10.92 -22.36 9.78
C TYR A 282 10.43 -22.46 8.32
N TYR A 283 9.62 -23.48 7.98
CA TYR A 283 9.16 -23.72 6.60
C TYR A 283 7.63 -23.69 6.53
N GLY A 284 7.04 -22.49 6.70
CA GLY A 284 5.59 -22.29 6.83
C GLY A 284 4.75 -22.64 5.59
N PHE A 285 5.36 -22.89 4.43
CA PHE A 285 4.68 -23.33 3.21
C PHE A 285 5.28 -24.65 2.72
N GLY A 286 4.43 -25.63 2.45
CA GLY A 286 4.85 -27.01 2.15
C GLY A 286 5.91 -27.07 1.05
N ILE A 287 7.14 -27.50 1.42
CA ILE A 287 8.31 -27.59 0.52
C ILE A 287 7.97 -28.31 -0.80
N LYS A 288 7.04 -29.28 -0.73
CA LYS A 288 6.54 -30.04 -1.88
C LYS A 288 5.98 -29.16 -3.01
N TYR A 289 5.43 -27.99 -2.71
CA TYR A 289 4.76 -27.13 -3.71
C TYR A 289 5.63 -26.01 -4.26
N ASN A 290 6.81 -25.76 -3.67
CA ASN A 290 7.67 -24.64 -4.07
C ASN A 290 8.11 -24.73 -5.54
N GLU A 291 8.46 -25.93 -6.01
CA GLU A 291 8.84 -26.13 -7.41
C GLU A 291 7.66 -25.89 -8.36
N ILE A 292 6.46 -26.32 -7.97
CA ILE A 292 5.27 -26.11 -8.79
C ILE A 292 4.95 -24.62 -8.88
N ILE A 293 4.94 -23.91 -7.75
CA ILE A 293 4.72 -22.45 -7.73
C ILE A 293 5.73 -21.74 -8.62
N PHE A 294 7.02 -22.08 -8.48
CA PHE A 294 8.06 -21.50 -9.30
C PHE A 294 7.80 -21.73 -10.81
N GLN A 295 7.52 -22.97 -11.21
CA GLN A 295 7.25 -23.30 -12.62
C GLN A 295 5.97 -22.65 -13.16
N GLU A 296 4.92 -22.55 -12.36
CA GLU A 296 3.66 -21.93 -12.76
C GLU A 296 3.82 -20.41 -12.93
N THR A 297 4.54 -19.74 -12.01
CA THR A 297 4.84 -18.31 -12.16
C THR A 297 5.77 -18.03 -13.34
N LYS A 298 6.78 -18.89 -13.58
CA LYS A 298 7.64 -18.84 -14.78
C LYS A 298 6.83 -18.98 -16.06
N THR A 299 5.90 -19.92 -16.08
CA THR A 299 5.00 -20.14 -17.23
C THR A 299 4.17 -18.89 -17.52
N ILE A 300 3.58 -18.26 -16.51
CA ILE A 300 2.80 -17.03 -16.69
C ILE A 300 3.65 -15.90 -17.23
N ILE A 301 4.85 -15.65 -16.68
CA ILE A 301 5.75 -14.60 -17.18
C ILE A 301 6.12 -14.84 -18.65
N ASN A 302 6.34 -16.09 -19.05
CA ASN A 302 6.59 -16.44 -20.45
C ASN A 302 5.35 -16.25 -21.34
N CYS A 303 4.15 -16.55 -20.84
CA CYS A 303 2.90 -16.24 -21.54
C CYS A 303 2.71 -14.72 -21.71
N THR A 304 2.93 -13.95 -20.66
CA THR A 304 2.84 -12.48 -20.67
C THR A 304 3.82 -11.87 -21.67
N ALA A 305 5.07 -12.34 -21.69
CA ALA A 305 6.03 -11.87 -22.68
C ALA A 305 5.62 -12.23 -24.11
N ARG A 306 5.10 -13.44 -24.36
CA ARG A 306 4.60 -13.79 -25.69
C ARG A 306 3.43 -12.90 -26.11
N LYS A 307 2.52 -12.56 -25.19
CA LYS A 307 1.42 -11.64 -25.44
C LYS A 307 1.92 -10.24 -25.79
N LEU A 308 2.73 -9.64 -24.92
CA LEU A 308 3.37 -8.33 -25.15
C LEU A 308 4.16 -8.34 -26.46
N ARG A 309 4.92 -9.40 -26.70
CA ARG A 309 5.66 -9.59 -27.94
C ARG A 309 4.73 -9.63 -29.14
N LYS A 310 3.62 -10.34 -29.13
CA LYS A 310 2.68 -10.38 -30.27
C LYS A 310 2.09 -8.99 -30.57
N GLU A 311 1.74 -8.26 -29.53
CA GLU A 311 1.19 -6.90 -29.63
C GLU A 311 2.25 -5.88 -30.09
N ILE A 312 3.51 -6.05 -29.65
CA ILE A 312 4.63 -5.16 -29.98
C ILE A 312 5.30 -5.53 -31.30
N TYR A 313 5.68 -6.79 -31.55
CA TYR A 313 6.42 -7.22 -32.75
C TYR A 313 5.69 -6.88 -34.03
N SER A 314 4.35 -7.00 -34.05
CA SER A 314 3.57 -6.66 -35.24
C SER A 314 3.77 -5.19 -35.67
N LYS A 315 4.09 -4.30 -34.72
CA LYS A 315 4.23 -2.84 -34.95
C LYS A 315 5.66 -2.30 -34.77
N HIS A 316 6.54 -3.01 -34.04
CA HIS A 316 7.83 -2.50 -33.56
C HIS A 316 9.00 -3.51 -33.67
N LYS A 317 8.90 -4.55 -34.53
CA LYS A 317 9.97 -5.55 -34.73
C LYS A 317 11.35 -4.92 -34.98
N HIS A 318 11.43 -3.94 -35.88
CA HIS A 318 12.69 -3.26 -36.21
C HIS A 318 13.21 -2.41 -35.05
N CYS A 319 12.31 -1.79 -34.28
CA CYS A 319 12.67 -1.03 -33.08
C CYS A 319 13.34 -1.94 -32.04
N LEU A 320 12.80 -3.14 -31.79
CA LEU A 320 13.39 -4.10 -30.84
C LEU A 320 14.77 -4.58 -31.29
N ILE A 321 14.94 -4.93 -32.57
CA ILE A 321 16.24 -5.36 -33.12
C ILE A 321 17.27 -4.22 -33.00
N ARG A 322 16.89 -2.99 -33.38
CA ARG A 322 17.76 -1.82 -33.28
C ARG A 322 18.14 -1.52 -31.83
N MET A 323 17.18 -1.63 -30.91
CA MET A 323 17.41 -1.36 -29.49
C MET A 323 18.37 -2.35 -28.86
N LYS A 324 18.30 -3.66 -29.17
CA LYS A 324 19.28 -4.64 -28.66
C LYS A 324 20.72 -4.31 -29.06
N LYS A 325 20.91 -3.66 -30.22
CA LYS A 325 22.23 -3.23 -30.70
C LYS A 325 22.68 -1.87 -30.15
N ASN A 326 21.73 -0.97 -29.85
CA ASN A 326 22.01 0.43 -29.46
C ASN A 326 21.08 0.91 -28.34
N LEU A 327 21.30 0.43 -27.11
CA LEU A 327 20.47 0.73 -25.94
C LEU A 327 20.45 2.21 -25.52
N HIS A 328 21.54 2.94 -25.79
CA HIS A 328 21.70 4.34 -25.38
C HIS A 328 21.32 5.36 -26.48
N SER A 329 20.66 4.92 -27.55
CA SER A 329 20.25 5.84 -28.63
C SER A 329 19.21 6.84 -28.15
N ARG A 330 19.45 8.15 -28.39
CA ARG A 330 18.52 9.24 -28.09
C ARG A 330 17.19 9.16 -28.86
N ASN A 331 17.16 8.47 -29.99
CA ASN A 331 15.95 8.25 -30.82
C ASN A 331 15.35 6.85 -30.59
N CYS A 332 15.19 6.45 -29.33
CA CYS A 332 14.66 5.13 -28.98
C CYS A 332 13.12 5.09 -29.07
N CYS A 333 12.57 3.94 -29.47
CA CYS A 333 11.13 3.70 -29.41
C CYS A 333 10.78 3.38 -27.95
N PRO A 334 9.94 4.19 -27.26
CA PRO A 334 9.62 3.98 -25.85
C PRO A 334 9.05 2.58 -25.58
N ILE A 335 8.26 2.05 -26.52
CA ILE A 335 7.62 0.73 -26.41
C ILE A 335 8.65 -0.40 -26.47
N ALA A 336 9.59 -0.33 -27.43
CA ALA A 336 10.63 -1.35 -27.57
C ALA A 336 11.58 -1.33 -26.35
N LYS A 337 11.94 -0.13 -25.89
CA LYS A 337 12.76 0.05 -24.69
C LYS A 337 12.03 -0.45 -23.43
N ALA A 338 10.75 -0.15 -23.28
CA ALA A 338 9.92 -0.63 -22.18
C ALA A 338 9.89 -2.17 -22.11
N TYR A 339 9.68 -2.84 -23.24
CA TYR A 339 9.67 -4.31 -23.29
C TYR A 339 11.01 -4.92 -22.86
N LEU A 340 12.14 -4.39 -23.35
CA LEU A 340 13.47 -4.89 -23.00
C LEU A 340 13.76 -4.69 -21.51
N GLN A 341 13.52 -3.49 -20.98
CA GLN A 341 13.72 -3.19 -19.55
C GLN A 341 12.79 -4.02 -18.65
N TRP A 342 11.52 -4.14 -19.03
CA TRP A 342 10.54 -4.98 -18.34
C TRP A 342 10.99 -6.44 -18.27
N ARG A 343 11.41 -7.01 -19.41
CA ARG A 343 11.78 -8.43 -19.50
C ARG A 343 13.08 -8.71 -18.76
N TYR A 344 14.06 -7.80 -18.89
CA TYR A 344 15.31 -7.80 -18.15
C TYR A 344 15.05 -7.84 -16.64
N ALA A 345 14.25 -6.90 -16.12
CA ALA A 345 13.97 -6.78 -14.69
C ALA A 345 13.14 -7.94 -14.13
N ILE A 346 12.03 -8.33 -14.79
CA ILE A 346 11.13 -9.37 -14.27
C ILE A 346 11.82 -10.75 -14.18
N GLN A 347 12.67 -11.09 -15.14
CA GLN A 347 13.33 -12.41 -15.16
C GLN A 347 14.76 -12.40 -14.60
N GLY A 348 15.30 -11.22 -14.26
CA GLY A 348 16.66 -11.10 -13.73
C GLY A 348 17.72 -11.61 -14.71
N PHE A 349 17.64 -11.20 -15.98
CA PHE A 349 18.74 -11.43 -16.92
C PHE A 349 20.00 -10.71 -16.45
N ASP A 350 21.17 -11.28 -16.71
CA ASP A 350 22.44 -10.64 -16.34
C ASP A 350 22.64 -9.35 -17.15
N GLN A 351 22.22 -9.37 -18.42
CA GLN A 351 22.38 -8.27 -19.36
C GLN A 351 21.10 -8.06 -20.18
N ILE A 352 20.78 -6.80 -20.50
CA ILE A 352 19.56 -6.46 -21.25
C ILE A 352 19.58 -6.97 -22.70
N TYR A 353 20.77 -7.18 -23.29
CA TYR A 353 20.91 -7.77 -24.63
C TYR A 353 20.69 -9.29 -24.63
N ASP A 354 20.67 -9.94 -23.47
CA ASP A 354 20.35 -11.36 -23.32
C ASP A 354 18.85 -11.65 -23.34
N VAL A 355 18.02 -10.61 -23.27
CA VAL A 355 16.58 -10.74 -23.41
C VAL A 355 16.25 -11.49 -24.71
N ASP A 356 15.49 -12.58 -24.59
CA ASP A 356 15.14 -13.52 -25.66
C ASP A 356 16.28 -14.38 -26.23
N ASN A 357 17.51 -14.30 -25.71
CA ASN A 357 18.54 -15.28 -25.99
C ASN A 357 18.31 -16.50 -25.08
N SER A 358 18.43 -17.71 -25.64
CA SER A 358 18.05 -18.95 -24.97
C SER A 358 18.98 -19.42 -23.84
N GLN A 359 20.00 -18.63 -23.46
CA GLN A 359 21.15 -19.14 -22.70
C GLN A 359 21.49 -18.45 -21.36
N SER A 360 20.91 -17.31 -20.96
CA SER A 360 21.39 -16.61 -19.76
C SER A 360 20.32 -15.91 -18.91
N TYR A 361 19.59 -16.68 -18.12
CA TYR A 361 19.07 -16.10 -16.87
C TYR A 361 19.13 -17.11 -15.74
N SER A 362 19.43 -16.60 -14.53
CA SER A 362 19.50 -17.42 -13.33
C SER A 362 18.12 -17.98 -13.03
N ASP A 363 17.97 -19.31 -13.18
CA ASP A 363 16.64 -19.91 -13.21
C ASP A 363 15.94 -19.86 -11.85
N ARG A 364 16.65 -19.86 -10.71
CA ARG A 364 16.05 -19.80 -9.36
C ARG A 364 17.08 -19.35 -8.34
N LEU A 365 16.76 -18.39 -7.46
CA LEU A 365 17.71 -17.95 -6.41
C LEU A 365 17.68 -18.90 -5.21
N TYR A 366 16.49 -19.38 -4.82
CA TYR A 366 16.32 -20.22 -3.64
C TYR A 366 15.73 -21.60 -3.97
N LYS A 367 16.60 -22.59 -4.22
CA LYS A 367 16.17 -23.98 -4.53
C LYS A 367 15.40 -24.65 -3.39
N ARG A 368 15.69 -24.31 -2.13
CA ARG A 368 15.12 -24.95 -0.93
C ARG A 368 14.03 -24.11 -0.22
N ARG A 369 13.65 -22.96 -0.77
CA ARG A 369 12.60 -22.09 -0.22
C ARG A 369 11.56 -21.77 -1.28
N LEU A 370 10.43 -21.23 -0.85
CA LEU A 370 9.44 -20.66 -1.74
C LEU A 370 10.11 -19.56 -2.57
N ASP A 371 9.96 -19.64 -3.89
CA ASP A 371 10.58 -18.70 -4.81
C ASP A 371 9.64 -18.42 -5.98
N TYR A 372 9.79 -17.24 -6.58
CA TYR A 372 8.94 -16.74 -7.65
C TYR A 372 9.79 -16.36 -8.85
N ALA A 373 9.30 -16.68 -10.05
CA ALA A 373 9.99 -16.30 -11.28
C ALA A 373 9.92 -14.79 -11.59
N ASN A 374 9.06 -14.04 -10.88
CA ASN A 374 9.02 -12.58 -10.96
C ASN A 374 10.04 -12.02 -9.96
N HIS A 375 11.20 -11.57 -10.46
CA HIS A 375 12.29 -11.03 -9.64
C HIS A 375 11.94 -9.68 -9.01
N VAL A 376 11.17 -8.83 -9.69
CA VAL A 376 10.80 -7.50 -9.21
C VAL A 376 9.88 -7.61 -8.00
N ASP A 377 8.82 -8.40 -8.12
CA ASP A 377 7.77 -8.52 -7.10
C ASP A 377 8.02 -9.67 -6.10
N ARG A 378 9.22 -10.25 -6.05
CA ARG A 378 9.48 -11.49 -5.33
C ARG A 378 9.20 -11.40 -3.84
N GLU A 379 9.74 -10.37 -3.20
CA GLU A 379 9.56 -10.14 -1.77
C GLU A 379 8.10 -9.86 -1.44
N PHE A 380 7.44 -9.05 -2.26
CA PHE A 380 6.02 -8.77 -2.13
C PHE A 380 5.17 -10.03 -2.22
N LEU A 381 5.40 -10.88 -3.24
CA LEU A 381 4.69 -12.15 -3.41
C LEU A 381 4.95 -13.12 -2.24
N TYR A 382 6.15 -13.10 -1.67
CA TYR A 382 6.48 -13.90 -0.49
C TYR A 382 5.66 -13.45 0.73
N LEU A 383 5.68 -12.15 1.06
CA LEU A 383 4.91 -11.59 2.18
C LEU A 383 3.40 -11.81 1.99
N LEU A 384 2.89 -11.58 0.78
CA LEU A 384 1.49 -11.82 0.44
C LEU A 384 1.10 -13.29 0.64
N THR A 385 2.00 -14.21 0.32
CA THR A 385 1.74 -15.64 0.49
C THR A 385 1.72 -16.03 1.96
N ASP A 386 2.59 -15.44 2.77
CA ASP A 386 2.60 -15.66 4.22
C ASP A 386 1.31 -15.14 4.88
N ASP A 387 0.84 -13.96 4.47
CA ASP A 387 -0.44 -13.39 4.89
C ASP A 387 -1.61 -14.31 4.51
N LEU A 388 -1.68 -14.75 3.24
CA LEU A 388 -2.73 -15.65 2.76
C LEU A 388 -2.70 -17.01 3.46
N ASN A 389 -1.51 -17.56 3.70
CA ASN A 389 -1.36 -18.83 4.41
C ASN A 389 -1.83 -18.73 5.87
N SER A 390 -1.60 -17.58 6.51
CA SER A 390 -2.08 -17.29 7.87
C SER A 390 -3.61 -17.12 7.95
N MET A 391 -4.25 -16.76 6.83
CA MET A 391 -5.71 -16.60 6.73
C MET A 391 -6.44 -17.91 6.36
N PHE A 392 -5.86 -18.74 5.49
CA PHE A 392 -6.57 -19.88 4.86
C PHE A 392 -5.93 -21.26 5.07
N GLU A 393 -4.74 -21.35 5.70
CA GLU A 393 -3.97 -22.59 5.87
C GLU A 393 -3.85 -23.40 4.57
N ILE A 394 -2.89 -23.01 3.71
CA ILE A 394 -2.68 -23.62 2.39
C ILE A 394 -1.93 -24.96 2.55
N THR A 395 -2.62 -25.97 3.07
CA THR A 395 -2.03 -27.28 3.42
C THR A 395 -2.61 -28.44 2.59
N ASP A 396 -3.87 -28.34 2.20
CA ASP A 396 -4.61 -29.35 1.42
C ASP A 396 -4.44 -29.14 -0.09
N LEU A 397 -4.51 -30.23 -0.87
CA LEU A 397 -4.29 -30.23 -2.33
C LEU A 397 -5.22 -29.26 -3.08
N ASP A 398 -6.51 -29.25 -2.72
CA ASP A 398 -7.51 -28.40 -3.35
C ASP A 398 -7.24 -26.92 -3.07
N ASN A 399 -6.83 -26.59 -1.84
CA ASN A 399 -6.43 -25.24 -1.46
C ASN A 399 -5.20 -24.75 -2.24
N VAL A 400 -4.25 -25.65 -2.53
CA VAL A 400 -3.05 -25.34 -3.32
C VAL A 400 -3.39 -25.05 -4.77
N GLN A 401 -4.37 -25.75 -5.35
CA GLN A 401 -4.79 -25.50 -6.73
C GLN A 401 -5.43 -24.12 -6.88
N GLU A 402 -6.36 -23.76 -5.98
CA GLU A 402 -6.98 -22.44 -5.98
C GLU A 402 -5.96 -21.33 -5.70
N PHE A 403 -5.02 -21.58 -4.81
CA PHE A 403 -3.90 -20.67 -4.56
C PHE A 403 -3.02 -20.47 -5.80
N ILE A 404 -2.69 -21.55 -6.54
CA ILE A 404 -1.94 -21.44 -7.80
C ILE A 404 -2.73 -20.62 -8.84
N LYS A 405 -4.05 -20.80 -8.94
CA LYS A 405 -4.89 -20.00 -9.85
C LYS A 405 -4.82 -18.51 -9.49
N LEU A 406 -4.92 -18.17 -8.21
CA LEU A 406 -4.74 -16.82 -7.70
C LEU A 406 -3.34 -16.26 -8.03
N LEU A 407 -2.28 -17.02 -7.71
CA LEU A 407 -0.89 -16.61 -7.99
C LEU A 407 -0.65 -16.32 -9.46
N LYS A 408 -1.19 -17.14 -10.36
CA LYS A 408 -1.09 -16.90 -11.81
C LYS A 408 -1.69 -15.56 -12.20
N ARG A 409 -2.86 -15.24 -11.66
CA ARG A 409 -3.56 -13.96 -11.90
C ARG A 409 -2.78 -12.78 -11.33
N LEU A 410 -2.26 -12.92 -10.11
CA LEU A 410 -1.43 -11.90 -9.45
C LEU A 410 -0.15 -11.62 -10.23
N VAL A 411 0.63 -12.66 -10.58
CA VAL A 411 1.88 -12.49 -11.33
C VAL A 411 1.63 -11.86 -12.69
N TYR A 412 0.56 -12.24 -13.38
CA TYR A 412 0.16 -11.57 -14.62
C TYR A 412 -0.16 -10.09 -14.39
N TYR A 413 -0.98 -9.79 -13.39
CA TYR A 413 -1.40 -8.42 -13.04
C TYR A 413 -0.20 -7.52 -12.73
N LEU A 414 0.67 -7.96 -11.81
CA LEU A 414 1.88 -7.24 -11.43
C LEU A 414 2.82 -7.01 -12.62
N ALA A 415 3.04 -8.05 -13.43
CA ALA A 415 3.91 -7.95 -14.58
C ALA A 415 3.41 -6.95 -15.63
N ILE A 416 2.10 -6.91 -15.91
CA ILE A 416 1.51 -5.96 -16.86
C ILE A 416 1.55 -4.53 -16.31
N ASN A 417 1.21 -4.34 -15.04
CA ASN A 417 1.26 -3.02 -14.43
C ASN A 417 2.68 -2.45 -14.39
N TYR A 418 3.67 -3.29 -14.11
CA TYR A 418 5.07 -2.89 -14.18
C TYR A 418 5.49 -2.48 -15.61
N PHE A 419 5.08 -3.25 -16.63
CA PHE A 419 5.32 -2.87 -18.03
C PHE A 419 4.71 -1.50 -18.37
N ASN A 420 3.45 -1.28 -17.97
CA ASN A 420 2.74 -0.04 -18.26
C ASN A 420 3.34 1.16 -17.51
N TYR A 421 3.79 0.97 -16.27
CA TYR A 421 4.54 1.98 -15.54
C TYR A 421 5.83 2.37 -16.27
N ILE A 422 6.63 1.40 -16.70
CA ILE A 422 7.87 1.66 -17.45
C ILE A 422 7.55 2.46 -18.72
N LEU A 423 6.56 2.02 -19.47
CA LEU A 423 6.15 2.67 -20.71
C LEU A 423 5.71 4.11 -20.47
N GLU A 424 4.89 4.36 -19.45
CA GLU A 424 4.48 5.71 -19.04
C GLU A 424 5.70 6.60 -18.72
N GLN A 425 6.65 6.10 -17.92
CA GLN A 425 7.85 6.86 -17.56
C GLN A 425 8.71 7.21 -18.78
N LEU A 426 8.91 6.27 -19.70
CA LEU A 426 9.68 6.49 -20.94
C LEU A 426 8.95 7.43 -21.90
N SER A 427 7.61 7.34 -21.98
CA SER A 427 6.78 8.25 -22.77
C SER A 427 6.83 9.69 -22.28
N LEU A 428 7.10 9.92 -20.98
CA LEU A 428 7.36 11.23 -20.40
C LEU A 428 8.79 11.75 -20.65
N GLY A 429 9.60 11.04 -21.45
CA GLY A 429 10.95 11.46 -21.82
C GLY A 429 12.03 11.10 -20.80
N LYS A 430 11.73 10.27 -19.79
CA LYS A 430 12.77 9.76 -18.88
C LYS A 430 13.73 8.86 -19.65
N ALA A 431 15.03 9.08 -19.47
CA ALA A 431 16.06 8.32 -20.17
C ALA A 431 16.03 6.85 -19.76
N ASP A 432 15.95 6.56 -18.46
CA ASP A 432 15.85 5.21 -17.89
C ASP A 432 14.88 5.21 -16.70
N ILE A 433 14.45 4.01 -16.29
CA ILE A 433 13.65 3.83 -15.08
C ILE A 433 14.56 4.08 -13.87
N PRO A 434 14.11 4.79 -12.82
CA PRO A 434 14.89 4.96 -11.60
C PRO A 434 15.33 3.62 -11.00
N ASP A 435 16.55 3.55 -10.45
CA ASP A 435 17.09 2.35 -9.78
C ASP A 435 16.22 1.87 -8.60
N LEU A 436 15.38 2.75 -8.06
CA LEU A 436 14.46 2.47 -6.96
C LEU A 436 13.01 2.63 -7.42
N VAL A 437 12.45 1.59 -8.04
CA VAL A 437 11.00 1.48 -8.22
C VAL A 437 10.42 0.78 -7.00
N THR A 438 9.50 1.46 -6.31
CA THR A 438 8.75 0.85 -5.21
C THR A 438 7.47 0.21 -5.73
N HIS A 439 6.98 -0.83 -5.06
CA HIS A 439 5.71 -1.49 -5.41
C HIS A 439 4.55 -0.48 -5.58
N GLY A 440 4.53 0.59 -4.77
CA GLY A 440 3.52 1.65 -4.85
C GLY A 440 3.63 2.57 -6.04
N ASP A 441 4.65 2.41 -6.88
CA ASP A 441 4.77 3.16 -8.13
C ASP A 441 3.88 2.60 -9.24
N TYR A 442 3.63 1.29 -9.24
CA TYR A 442 2.96 0.58 -10.33
C TYR A 442 1.87 -0.40 -9.90
N ILE A 443 1.88 -0.91 -8.66
CA ILE A 443 0.79 -1.76 -8.18
C ILE A 443 -0.40 -0.87 -7.81
N GLU A 444 -1.53 -1.08 -8.48
CA GLU A 444 -2.78 -0.41 -8.12
C GLU A 444 -3.49 -1.19 -7.00
N PRO A 445 -4.37 -0.53 -6.23
CA PRO A 445 -5.11 -1.21 -5.17
C PRO A 445 -5.93 -2.40 -5.70
N PHE A 446 -5.87 -3.51 -4.96
CA PHE A 446 -6.60 -4.73 -5.27
C PHE A 446 -7.07 -5.43 -3.99
N ILE A 447 -8.05 -6.33 -4.16
CA ILE A 447 -8.62 -7.17 -3.10
C ILE A 447 -8.54 -8.64 -3.52
N ILE A 448 -8.20 -9.48 -2.56
CA ILE A 448 -8.32 -10.93 -2.66
C ILE A 448 -9.35 -11.39 -1.65
N GLU A 449 -10.50 -11.86 -2.09
CA GLU A 449 -11.44 -12.57 -1.23
C GLU A 449 -10.87 -13.95 -0.92
N VAL A 450 -10.70 -14.22 0.37
CA VAL A 450 -10.22 -15.50 0.86
C VAL A 450 -11.44 -16.41 1.07
N PRO A 451 -11.43 -17.63 0.51
CA PRO A 451 -12.53 -18.56 0.66
C PRO A 451 -12.79 -18.91 2.13
N ILE A 452 -14.07 -18.89 2.53
CA ILE A 452 -14.48 -19.23 3.91
C ILE A 452 -14.46 -20.74 4.14
N VAL A 453 -14.63 -21.53 3.08
CA VAL A 453 -14.66 -23.01 3.11
C VAL A 453 -13.42 -23.56 2.39
N LYS A 454 -12.88 -24.68 2.90
CA LYS A 454 -11.79 -25.40 2.24
C LYS A 454 -12.17 -25.78 0.80
N GLY A 455 -11.22 -25.62 -0.12
CA GLY A 455 -11.43 -25.86 -1.56
C GLY A 455 -12.26 -24.78 -2.28
N GLY A 456 -12.72 -23.73 -1.60
CA GLY A 456 -13.39 -22.60 -2.25
C GLY A 456 -12.44 -21.77 -3.11
N PRO A 457 -12.93 -21.04 -4.13
CA PRO A 457 -12.09 -20.22 -4.99
C PRO A 457 -11.67 -18.91 -4.31
N PHE A 458 -10.43 -18.48 -4.56
CA PHE A 458 -10.03 -17.10 -4.29
C PHE A 458 -10.61 -16.16 -5.34
N VAL A 459 -11.16 -15.02 -4.93
CA VAL A 459 -11.68 -14.02 -5.88
C VAL A 459 -10.78 -12.79 -5.88
N PHE A 460 -10.21 -12.48 -7.04
CA PHE A 460 -9.34 -11.31 -7.21
C PHE A 460 -10.12 -10.15 -7.86
N HIS A 461 -10.10 -9.01 -7.20
CA HIS A 461 -10.70 -7.75 -7.65
C HIS A 461 -9.62 -6.69 -7.80
N SER A 462 -9.48 -6.13 -8.99
CA SER A 462 -8.60 -5.00 -9.28
C SER A 462 -9.42 -3.93 -10.00
N TRP A 463 -9.19 -2.66 -9.65
CA TRP A 463 -10.01 -1.56 -10.17
C TRP A 463 -9.28 -0.56 -11.03
N GLY A 464 -7.98 -0.73 -11.24
CA GLY A 464 -7.25 0.23 -12.05
C GLY A 464 -7.21 -0.11 -13.54
N GLU A 465 -7.08 0.94 -14.32
CA GLU A 465 -7.15 0.92 -15.78
C GLU A 465 -5.85 0.38 -16.40
N ARG A 466 -4.74 0.37 -15.64
CA ARG A 466 -3.42 -0.08 -16.11
C ARG A 466 -3.35 -1.59 -16.35
N ALA A 467 -4.29 -2.39 -15.86
CA ALA A 467 -4.31 -3.82 -16.18
C ALA A 467 -4.72 -4.11 -17.64
N THR A 468 -5.18 -3.09 -18.37
CA THR A 468 -5.50 -3.20 -19.79
C THR A 468 -4.43 -2.53 -20.64
N ILE A 469 -3.99 -3.25 -21.67
CA ILE A 469 -3.07 -2.73 -22.66
C ILE A 469 -3.90 -1.90 -23.64
N ASN A 470 -4.20 -0.64 -23.27
CA ASN A 470 -5.15 0.22 -23.99
C ASN A 470 -4.45 1.43 -24.64
N ILE A 471 -3.24 1.21 -25.16
CA ILE A 471 -2.40 2.27 -25.70
C ILE A 471 -2.51 2.30 -27.22
N ASP A 472 -2.86 3.46 -27.78
CA ASP A 472 -2.75 3.72 -29.22
C ASP A 472 -1.27 3.87 -29.61
N TYR A 473 -0.64 2.71 -29.83
CA TYR A 473 0.79 2.56 -30.10
C TYR A 473 1.29 3.36 -31.31
N GLN A 474 0.39 3.75 -32.22
CA GLN A 474 0.77 4.52 -33.41
C GLN A 474 1.18 5.97 -33.08
N LYS A 475 0.73 6.52 -31.94
CA LYS A 475 1.04 7.90 -31.54
C LYS A 475 2.32 8.07 -30.75
N ILE A 476 2.86 7.00 -30.16
CA ILE A 476 4.00 7.05 -29.21
C ILE A 476 5.34 6.74 -29.88
N CYS A 477 5.32 6.06 -31.03
CA CYS A 477 6.55 5.69 -31.72
C CYS A 477 7.09 6.84 -32.57
N PRO A 478 8.28 7.40 -32.27
CA PRO A 478 8.88 8.47 -33.08
C PRO A 478 9.31 7.96 -34.46
N SER A 479 9.46 6.64 -34.60
CA SER A 479 9.66 5.99 -35.89
C SER A 479 8.30 5.91 -36.57
N LYS A 480 7.99 6.84 -37.49
CA LYS A 480 7.00 6.54 -38.54
C LYS A 480 7.38 5.18 -39.09
N THR A 481 6.43 4.24 -39.20
CA THR A 481 6.65 2.93 -39.83
C THR A 481 7.07 3.16 -41.28
N THR A 482 8.34 3.48 -41.50
CA THR A 482 8.95 3.64 -42.80
C THR A 482 9.63 2.32 -43.11
N THR A 483 8.97 1.60 -44.01
CA THR A 483 9.62 0.86 -45.10
C THR A 483 11.07 1.29 -45.31
N ARG A 484 11.99 0.33 -45.12
CA ARG A 484 13.40 0.35 -45.54
C ARG A 484 14.15 1.65 -45.27
N VAL A 485 14.76 1.76 -44.09
CA VAL A 485 16.09 2.39 -44.03
C VAL A 485 17.08 1.26 -44.15
N SER A 486 17.82 1.23 -45.25
CA SER A 486 18.98 0.36 -45.43
C SER A 486 20.00 0.72 -44.35
N ASN A 487 20.26 -0.18 -43.41
CA ASN A 487 21.42 -0.05 -42.53
C ASN A 487 22.66 0.02 -43.43
N THR A 488 23.44 1.10 -43.31
CA THR A 488 24.78 1.14 -43.89
C THR A 488 25.64 0.06 -43.22
N THR A 489 26.56 -0.51 -43.99
CA THR A 489 27.36 -1.69 -43.63
C THR A 489 28.14 -1.56 -42.31
N GLU A 490 28.34 -0.34 -41.81
CA GLU A 490 28.98 -0.05 -40.52
C GLU A 490 28.09 -0.35 -39.29
N GLU A 491 26.76 -0.23 -39.36
CA GLU A 491 25.85 -0.51 -38.23
C GLU A 491 25.64 -2.00 -37.97
N ILE A 492 25.99 -2.86 -38.93
CA ILE A 492 25.72 -4.30 -38.86
C ILE A 492 26.75 -5.02 -37.98
N ASN A 493 27.97 -4.47 -37.83
CA ASN A 493 29.13 -5.16 -37.26
C ASN A 493 29.59 -4.66 -35.87
N LYS A 494 28.85 -3.78 -35.20
CA LYS A 494 29.22 -3.34 -33.84
C LYS A 494 28.54 -4.20 -32.77
N HIS A 495 29.35 -4.96 -32.04
CA HIS A 495 28.93 -5.65 -30.82
C HIS A 495 28.96 -4.64 -29.66
N PRO A 496 27.91 -4.53 -28.82
CA PRO A 496 27.82 -3.52 -27.75
C PRO A 496 28.99 -3.55 -26.75
N LEU A 497 29.56 -4.74 -26.53
CA LEU A 497 30.75 -4.93 -25.69
C LEU A 497 31.98 -4.18 -26.25
N LYS A 498 32.08 -4.02 -27.57
CA LYS A 498 33.19 -3.33 -28.24
C LYS A 498 33.09 -1.82 -28.05
N ASP A 499 31.89 -1.25 -28.21
CA ASP A 499 31.65 0.18 -27.93
C ASP A 499 31.78 0.53 -26.43
N ALA A 500 31.61 -0.44 -25.51
CA ALA A 500 31.86 -0.24 -24.07
C ALA A 500 33.35 -0.32 -23.71
N ILE A 501 34.11 -1.21 -24.36
CA ILE A 501 35.57 -1.31 -24.22
C ILE A 501 36.25 -0.07 -24.82
N ASP A 502 35.77 0.43 -25.96
CA ASP A 502 36.32 1.62 -26.63
C ASP A 502 36.05 2.94 -25.88
N ARG A 503 35.31 2.90 -24.76
CA ARG A 503 34.98 4.07 -23.89
C ARG A 503 35.71 4.06 -22.54
N ILE A 504 36.53 3.06 -22.28
CA ILE A 504 37.51 3.01 -21.17
C ILE A 504 38.84 3.49 -21.74
#